data_AF-A0AAU4WT28-F1
#
_entry.id   AF-A0AAU4WT28-F1
#
_cell.length_a   1.000
_cell.length_b   1.000
_cell.length_c   1.000
_cell.angle_alpha   90.00
_cell.angle_beta   90.00
_cell.angle_gamma   90.00
#
_symmetry.space_group_name_H-M   'P 1'
#
loop_
_entity.id
_entity.type
_entity.pdbx_description
1 polymer ?
#
loop_
_entity_poly.entity_id
_entity_poly.type
_entity_poly.pdbx_seq_one_letter_code
_entity_poly.pdbx_strand_id
1 'polypeptide(L)'
;MRRIDSEQARQIVEAGQVMPRDELERIAAARHPARKDVLGFEYGEDETVPGRYRFAVEVEDAAGGVWWIELDAHTGEILEEDNSANR
;
A
#
# COMPACT_ATOMS: atom_id res chain seq x y z
N MET A 1 5.52 5.68 -7.04
CA MET A 1 6.35 6.11 -5.89
C MET A 1 7.80 5.63 -6.03
N ARG A 2 8.76 6.17 -5.25
CA ARG A 2 10.12 5.58 -5.14
C ARG A 2 10.16 4.53 -4.05
N ARG A 3 10.39 3.27 -4.42
CA ARG A 3 10.54 2.17 -3.45
C ARG A 3 11.67 2.43 -2.46
N ILE A 4 11.43 2.08 -1.20
CA ILE A 4 12.45 2.03 -0.15
C ILE A 4 12.76 0.57 0.21
N ASP A 5 13.97 0.31 0.70
CA ASP A 5 14.37 -1.04 1.08
C ASP A 5 13.75 -1.49 2.41
N SER A 6 13.91 -2.77 2.74
CA SER A 6 13.31 -3.38 3.93
C SER A 6 13.83 -2.79 5.24
N GLU A 7 15.08 -2.33 5.30
CA GLU A 7 15.65 -1.74 6.51
C GLU A 7 15.09 -0.34 6.73
N GLN A 8 15.01 0.48 5.68
CA GLN A 8 14.36 1.78 5.74
C GLN A 8 12.86 1.65 6.07
N ALA A 9 12.16 0.68 5.45
CA ALA A 9 10.76 0.41 5.75
C ALA A 9 10.54 0.02 7.23
N ARG A 10 11.43 -0.81 7.78
CA ARG A 10 11.40 -1.17 9.21
C ARG A 10 11.57 0.06 10.10
N GLN A 11 12.52 0.93 9.78
CA GLN A 11 12.80 2.14 10.55
C GLN A 11 11.60 3.10 10.60
N ILE A 12 10.93 3.36 9.47
CA ILE A 12 9.78 4.28 9.45
C ILE A 12 8.57 3.74 10.22
N VAL A 13 8.39 2.41 10.21
CA VAL A 13 7.33 1.73 10.98
C VAL A 13 7.64 1.79 12.47
N GLU A 14 8.85 1.41 12.88
CA GLU A 14 9.27 1.43 14.29
C GLU A 14 9.29 2.84 14.87
N ALA A 15 9.59 3.85 14.05
CA ALA A 15 9.54 5.26 14.44
C ALA A 15 8.12 5.82 14.51
N GLY A 16 7.09 5.07 14.11
CA GLY A 16 5.70 5.53 14.07
C GLY A 16 5.45 6.63 13.05
N GLN A 17 6.27 6.69 11.99
CA GLN A 17 6.10 7.66 10.90
C GLN A 17 4.99 7.25 9.93
N VAL A 18 4.46 6.03 10.04
CA VAL A 18 3.36 5.52 9.21
C VAL A 18 2.31 4.86 10.08
N MET A 19 1.10 4.74 9.54
CA MET A 19 0.03 3.95 10.15
C MET A 19 0.42 2.48 10.28
N PRO A 20 -0.18 1.73 11.22
CA PRO A 20 -0.01 0.29 11.29
C PRO A 20 -0.37 -0.37 9.95
N ARG A 21 0.49 -1.29 9.49
CA ARG A 21 0.30 -2.02 8.24
C ARG A 21 -1.10 -2.63 8.13
N ASP A 22 -1.54 -3.34 9.17
CA ASP A 22 -2.86 -4.00 9.20
C ASP A 22 -4.02 -3.02 9.03
N GLU A 23 -3.83 -1.73 9.37
CA GLU A 23 -4.83 -0.69 9.13
C GLU A 23 -4.84 -0.26 7.67
N LEU A 24 -3.68 -0.03 7.07
CA LEU A 24 -3.54 0.29 5.64
C LEU A 24 -4.07 -0.85 4.76
N GLU A 25 -3.77 -2.10 5.09
CA GLU A 25 -4.31 -3.27 4.38
C GLU A 25 -5.83 -3.36 4.50
N ARG A 26 -6.40 -3.07 5.67
CA ARG A 26 -7.86 -3.05 5.84
C ARG A 26 -8.52 -1.95 5.00
N ILE A 27 -7.89 -0.77 4.90
CA ILE A 27 -8.41 0.32 4.06
C ILE A 27 -8.42 -0.11 2.59
N ALA A 28 -7.32 -0.69 2.10
CA ALA A 28 -7.22 -1.20 0.73
C ALA A 28 -8.24 -2.32 0.46
N ALA A 29 -8.36 -3.29 1.38
CA ALA A 29 -9.32 -4.39 1.26
C ALA A 29 -10.78 -3.94 1.34
N ALA A 30 -11.08 -2.83 2.04
CA ALA A 30 -12.43 -2.27 2.06
C ALA A 30 -12.83 -1.67 0.70
N ARG A 31 -11.84 -1.17 -0.05
CA ARG A 31 -12.04 -0.58 -1.37
C ARG A 31 -12.27 -1.61 -2.46
N HIS A 32 -11.50 -2.71 -2.41
CA HIS A 32 -11.66 -3.88 -3.26
C HIS A 32 -11.77 -5.11 -2.34
N PRO A 33 -12.99 -5.56 -2.00
CA PRO A 33 -13.21 -6.68 -1.08
C PRO A 33 -12.39 -7.90 -1.45
N ALA A 34 -11.31 -8.11 -0.70
CA ALA A 34 -10.34 -9.15 -0.95
C ALA A 34 -10.94 -10.54 -0.69
N ARG A 35 -10.62 -11.53 -1.53
CA ARG A 35 -10.98 -12.93 -1.23
C ARG A 35 -10.12 -13.56 -0.14
N LYS A 36 -8.90 -13.05 0.05
CA LYS A 36 -7.82 -13.62 0.87
C LYS A 36 -6.98 -12.50 1.47
N ASP A 37 -5.95 -12.88 2.22
CA ASP A 37 -4.85 -11.98 2.60
C ASP A 37 -4.24 -11.30 1.36
N VAL A 38 -3.65 -10.12 1.56
CA VAL A 38 -2.97 -9.37 0.50
C VAL A 38 -1.87 -10.22 -0.14
N LEU A 39 -1.68 -10.08 -1.46
CA LEU A 39 -0.68 -10.86 -2.21
C LEU A 39 0.74 -10.37 -1.95
N GLY A 40 0.88 -9.08 -1.68
CA GLY A 40 2.15 -8.42 -1.45
C GLY A 40 1.94 -6.97 -1.03
N PHE A 41 3.00 -6.38 -0.49
CA PHE A 41 3.03 -4.97 -0.16
C PHE A 41 4.46 -4.43 -0.27
N GLU A 42 4.57 -3.12 -0.46
CA GLU A 42 5.83 -2.41 -0.38
C GLU A 42 5.64 -1.00 0.17
N TYR A 43 6.68 -0.49 0.84
CA TYR A 43 6.75 0.91 1.22
C TYR A 43 7.56 1.68 0.17
N GLY A 44 7.20 2.93 -0.02
CA GLY A 44 7.93 3.89 -0.82
C GLY A 44 7.85 5.28 -0.25
N GLU A 45 8.51 6.20 -0.93
CA GLU A 45 8.44 7.62 -0.67
C GLU A 45 7.89 8.32 -1.91
N ASP A 46 7.13 9.38 -1.69
CA ASP A 46 6.69 10.27 -2.75
C ASP A 46 7.91 10.92 -3.42
N GLU A 47 7.96 10.89 -4.74
CA GLU A 47 9.07 11.43 -5.51
C GLU A 47 9.10 12.96 -5.52
N THR A 48 7.96 13.58 -5.22
CA THR A 48 7.75 15.03 -5.30
C THR A 48 7.71 15.69 -3.92
N VAL A 49 7.37 14.93 -2.87
CA VAL A 49 7.24 15.43 -1.50
C VAL A 49 8.10 14.60 -0.54
N PRO A 50 9.33 15.05 -0.22
CA PRO A 50 10.19 14.37 0.74
C PRO A 50 9.53 14.18 2.11
N GLY A 51 9.71 13.00 2.70
CA GLY A 51 9.10 12.60 3.97
C GLY A 51 7.65 12.15 3.85
N ARG A 52 7.02 12.20 2.67
CA ARG A 52 5.71 11.60 2.46
C ARG A 52 5.87 10.13 2.05
N TYR A 53 5.67 9.22 2.99
CA TYR A 53 5.68 7.78 2.74
C TYR A 53 4.39 7.31 2.08
N ARG A 54 4.54 6.33 1.19
CA ARG A 54 3.45 5.65 0.50
C ARG A 54 3.54 4.16 0.81
N PHE A 55 2.39 3.50 0.79
CA PHE A 55 2.25 2.06 0.98
C PHE A 55 1.50 1.51 -0.22
N ALA A 56 2.13 0.63 -0.99
CA ALA A 56 1.42 -0.12 -2.01
C ALA A 56 1.08 -1.52 -1.54
N VAL A 57 -0.07 -2.00 -1.98
CA VAL A 57 -0.57 -3.33 -1.65
C VAL A 57 -1.27 -3.96 -2.84
N GLU A 58 -1.04 -5.26 -3.00
CA GLU A 58 -1.68 -6.09 -4.00
C GLU A 58 -2.87 -6.85 -3.37
N VAL A 59 -4.06 -6.66 -3.93
CA VAL A 59 -5.30 -7.27 -3.44
C VAL A 59 -5.97 -8.08 -4.55
N GLU A 60 -6.28 -9.36 -4.30
CA GLU A 60 -7.14 -10.16 -5.18
C GLU A 60 -8.62 -10.01 -4.76
N ASP A 61 -9.44 -9.42 -5.63
CA ASP A 61 -10.87 -9.23 -5.39
C ASP A 61 -11.70 -10.53 -5.57
N ALA A 62 -12.99 -10.44 -5.23
CA ALA A 62 -13.97 -11.53 -5.38
C ALA A 62 -14.04 -12.16 -6.78
N ALA A 63 -13.76 -11.38 -7.84
CA ALA A 63 -13.78 -11.81 -9.23
C ALA A 63 -12.44 -12.41 -9.70
N GLY A 64 -11.40 -12.41 -8.86
CA GLY A 64 -10.03 -12.78 -9.23
C GLY A 64 -9.25 -11.64 -9.88
N GLY A 65 -9.76 -10.41 -9.80
CA GLY A 65 -9.08 -9.19 -10.20
C GLY A 65 -7.92 -8.88 -9.25
N VAL A 66 -6.70 -8.70 -9.76
CA VAL A 66 -5.58 -8.22 -8.95
C VAL A 66 -5.49 -6.70 -9.07
N TRP A 67 -5.54 -6.04 -7.92
CA TRP A 67 -5.45 -4.59 -7.79
C TRP A 67 -4.14 -4.22 -7.10
N TRP A 68 -3.39 -3.32 -7.73
CA TRP A 68 -2.32 -2.55 -7.10
C TRP A 68 -2.91 -1.25 -6.55
N ILE A 69 -2.82 -1.04 -5.25
CA ILE A 69 -3.38 0.15 -4.58
C ILE A 69 -2.26 0.87 -3.85
N GLU A 70 -2.00 2.12 -4.20
CA GLU A 70 -1.08 3.00 -3.46
C GLU A 70 -1.88 3.87 -2.47
N LEU A 71 -1.45 3.88 -1.22
CA LEU A 71 -2.00 4.72 -0.15
C LEU A 71 -0.93 5.68 0.38
N ASP A 72 -1.36 6.85 0.87
CA ASP A 72 -0.56 7.65 1.78
C ASP A 72 -0.38 6.89 3.09
N ALA A 73 0.86 6.57 3.45
CA ALA A 73 1.13 5.72 4.60
C ALA A 73 0.90 6.43 5.95
N HIS A 74 0.74 7.76 5.97
CA HIS A 74 0.42 8.51 7.19
C HIS A 74 -1.07 8.62 7.44
N THR A 75 -1.87 8.69 6.38
CA THR A 75 -3.30 9.02 6.47
C THR A 75 -4.22 7.89 6.01
N GLY A 76 -3.70 6.93 5.24
CA GLY A 76 -4.49 5.89 4.59
C GLY A 76 -5.31 6.40 3.40
N GLU A 77 -5.07 7.62 2.94
CA GLU A 77 -5.71 8.15 1.72
C GLU A 77 -5.27 7.32 0.51
N ILE A 78 -6.21 6.83 -0.29
CA ILE A 78 -5.89 6.15 -1.55
C ILE A 78 -5.43 7.19 -2.57
N LEU A 79 -4.23 6.99 -3.10
CA LEU A 79 -3.59 7.89 -4.08
C LEU A 79 -3.74 7.36 -5.51
N GLU A 80 -3.62 6.04 -5.69
CA GLU A 80 -3.65 5.39 -6.99
C GLU A 80 -4.21 3.97 -6.89
N GLU A 81 -4.90 3.53 -7.93
CA GLU A 81 -5.45 2.17 -8.07
C GLU A 81 -5.23 1.71 -9.52
N ASP A 82 -4.66 0.53 -9.72
CA ASP A 82 -4.48 -0.07 -11.03
C ASP A 82 -4.80 -1.57 -11.01
N ASN A 83 -5.56 -2.06 -12.00
CA ASN A 83 -5.85 -3.48 -12.21
C ASN A 83 -5.52 -3.94 -13.64
N SER A 84 -4.81 -3.11 -14.40
CA SER A 84 -4.55 -3.33 -15.82
C SER A 84 -3.61 -4.51 -16.09
N ALA A 85 -2.90 -5.01 -15.08
CA ALA A 85 -2.07 -6.22 -15.16
C ALA A 85 -2.87 -7.50 -15.47
N ASN A 86 -4.20 -7.48 -15.38
CA ASN A 86 -5.09 -8.61 -15.66
C ASN A 86 -5.62 -8.67 -17.12
N ARG A 87 -5.09 -7.87 -18.05
CA ARG A 87 -5.50 -7.86 -19.47
C ARG A 87 -4.65 -8.70 -20.40
#